data_AF-A0A523RYC6-F1
#
_entry.id   AF-A0A523RYC6-F1
#
_cell.length_a   1.000
_cell.length_b   1.000
_cell.length_c   1.000
_cell.angle_alpha   90.00
_cell.angle_beta   90.00
_cell.angle_gamma   90.00
#
_symmetry.space_group_name_H-M   'P 1'
#
loop_
_entity.id
_entity.type
_entity.pdbx_description
1 polymer ?
#
loop_
_entity_poly.entity_id
_entity_poly.type
_entity_poly.pdbx_seq_one_letter_code
_entity_poly.pdbx_strand_id
1 'polypeptide(L)' 'MLQIALERVSPHISNLDEIKALVDEIDKKADSLDSIIHKLEEKMEETEVTFRTDIRILINECRHLKR' A
#
# COMPACT_ATOMS: atom_id res chain seq x y z
N MET A 1 -1.64 8.07 7.94
CA MET A 1 -1.34 6.70 8.41
C MET A 1 -0.71 5.85 7.33
N LEU A 2 -1.20 5.90 6.08
CA LEU A 2 -0.62 5.16 4.96
C LEU A 2 0.84 5.54 4.67
N GLN A 3 1.20 6.82 4.77
CA GLN A 3 2.60 7.24 4.62
C GLN A 3 3.53 6.64 5.69
N ILE A 4 3.08 6.51 6.93
CA ILE A 4 3.85 5.87 8.01
C ILE A 4 4.06 4.38 7.71
N ALA A 5 3.02 3.69 7.21
CA ALA A 5 3.14 2.30 6.78
C ALA A 5 4.20 2.17 5.67
N LEU A 6 4.14 3.06 4.67
CA LEU A 6 5.08 3.08 3.55
C LEU A 6 6.53 3.31 4.00
N GLU A 7 6.77 4.27 4.90
CA GLU A 7 8.12 4.54 5.42
C GLU A 7 8.72 3.30 6.09
N ARG A 8 7.93 2.60 6.91
CA ARG A 8 8.36 1.38 7.63
C ARG A 8 8.71 0.23 6.69
N VAL A 9 7.93 0.06 5.63
CA VAL A 9 8.14 -1.05 4.70
C VAL A 9 9.06 -0.71 3.53
N SER A 10 9.41 0.57 3.35
CA SER A 10 10.24 1.04 2.23
C SER A 10 11.53 0.24 1.98
N PRO A 11 12.25 -0.29 3.00
CA PRO A 11 13.44 -1.13 2.76
C PRO A 11 13.13 -2.50 2.15
N HIS A 12 11.87 -2.92 2.17
CA HIS A 12 11.37 -4.21 1.70
C HIS A 12 10.58 -4.11 0.38
N ILE A 13 10.38 -2.89 -0.12
CA ILE A 13 9.65 -2.62 -1.36
C ILE A 13 10.63 -2.54 -2.52
N SER A 14 10.39 -3.32 -3.57
CA SER A 14 11.23 -3.32 -4.77
C SER A 14 10.88 -2.18 -5.73
N ASN A 15 9.58 -1.88 -5.88
CA ASN A 15 9.06 -0.85 -6.79
C ASN A 15 8.62 0.40 -6.01
N LEU A 16 9.56 0.99 -5.24
CA LEU A 16 9.24 2.03 -4.25
C LEU A 16 8.58 3.27 -4.87
N ASP A 17 9.04 3.71 -6.03
CA ASP A 17 8.51 4.92 -6.68
C ASP A 17 7.09 4.70 -7.20
N GLU A 18 6.80 3.53 -7.76
CA GLU A 18 5.44 3.15 -8.19
C GLU A 18 4.49 3.00 -7.01
N ILE A 19 4.95 2.41 -5.89
CA ILE A 19 4.17 2.30 -4.67
C ILE A 19 3.91 3.68 -4.04
N LYS A 20 4.89 4.60 -4.06
CA LYS A 20 4.70 5.99 -3.61
C LYS A 20 3.62 6.69 -4.41
N ALA A 21 3.67 6.59 -5.74
CA ALA A 21 2.64 7.17 -6.60
C ALA A 21 1.25 6.60 -6.30
N LEU A 22 1.15 5.28 -6.15
CA LEU A 22 -0.10 4.60 -5.77
C LEU A 22 -0.62 5.08 -4.41
N VAL A 23 0.26 5.18 -3.41
CA VAL A 23 -0.09 5.67 -2.08
C VAL A 23 -0.60 7.11 -2.13
N ASP A 24 0.08 8.00 -2.85
CA ASP A 24 -0.34 9.39 -2.99
C ASP A 24 -1.69 9.53 -3.70
N GLU A 25 -2.00 8.65 -4.67
CA GLU A 25 -3.31 8.60 -5.32
C GLU A 25 -4.42 8.09 -4.40
N ILE A 26 -4.12 7.08 -3.58
CA ILE A 26 -5.08 6.47 -2.66
C ILE A 26 -5.35 7.40 -1.47
N ASP A 27 -4.32 8.02 -0.88
CA ASP A 27 -4.42 8.88 0.31
C ASP A 27 -5.28 10.12 0.03
N LYS A 28 -5.24 10.64 -1.21
CA LYS A 28 -6.12 11.75 -1.65
C LYS A 28 -7.60 11.39 -1.75
N LYS A 29 -7.93 10.10 -1.85
CA LYS A 29 -9.28 9.60 -2.17
C LYS A 29 -9.88 8.74 -1.07
N ALA A 30 -9.16 8.45 0.00
CA ALA A 30 -9.57 7.46 0.99
C ALA A 30 -9.96 8.12 2.31
N ASP A 31 -11.17 7.81 2.78
CA ASP A 31 -11.72 8.36 4.02
C ASP A 31 -11.37 7.51 5.25
N SER A 32 -10.83 6.30 5.05
CA SER A 32 -10.52 5.36 6.11
C SER A 32 -9.42 4.37 5.73
N LEU A 33 -8.77 3.79 6.74
CA LEU A 33 -7.76 2.74 6.55
C LEU A 33 -8.33 1.49 5.87
N ASP A 34 -9.60 1.17 6.10
CA ASP A 34 -10.28 0.05 5.44
C ASP A 34 -10.49 0.33 3.94
N SER A 35 -10.83 1.57 3.57
CA SER A 35 -10.90 1.99 2.16
C SER A 35 -9.54 1.91 1.47
N ILE A 36 -8.47 2.26 2.19
CA ILE A 36 -7.08 2.15 1.70
C ILE A 36 -6.72 0.68 1.42
N ILE A 37 -6.98 -0.21 2.38
CA ILE A 37 -6.69 -1.64 2.23
C ILE A 37 -7.47 -2.21 1.04
N HIS A 38 -8.76 -1.87 0.91
CA HIS A 38 -9.58 -2.36 -0.20
C HIS A 38 -9.04 -1.93 -1.57
N LYS A 39 -8.67 -0.65 -1.73
CA LYS A 39 -8.07 -0.14 -2.98
C LYS A 39 -6.73 -0.78 -3.31
N LEU A 40 -5.91 -1.06 -2.30
CA LEU A 40 -4.65 -1.78 -2.48
C LEU A 40 -4.91 -3.24 -2.92
N GLU A 41 -5.92 -3.90 -2.36
CA GLU A 41 -6.34 -5.26 -2.77
C GLU A 41 -6.85 -5.30 -4.21
N GLU A 42 -7.69 -4.34 -4.61
CA GLU A 42 -8.13 -4.19 -6.02
C GLU A 42 -6.92 -4.02 -6.95
N LYS A 43 -5.95 -3.18 -6.56
CA LYS A 43 -4.78 -2.93 -7.38
C LYS A 43 -3.95 -4.19 -7.61
N MET A 44 -3.85 -5.07 -6.61
CA MET A 44 -3.11 -6.32 -6.77
C MET A 44 -3.65 -7.21 -7.87
N GLU A 45 -4.96 -7.25 -8.12
CA GLU A 45 -5.54 -8.11 -9.15
C GLU A 45 -5.05 -7.70 -10.55
N GLU A 46 -4.77 -6.42 -10.76
CA GLU A 46 -4.42 -5.83 -12.05
C GLU A 46 -2.91 -5.77 -12.35
N THR A 47 -2.03 -6.15 -11.41
CA THR A 47 -0.59 -5.89 -11.53
C THR A 47 0.25 -7.16 -11.69
N GLU A 48 1.52 -6.97 -12.07
CA GLU A 48 2.52 -8.02 -12.13
C GLU A 48 2.93 -8.53 -10.73
N VAL A 49 3.56 -9.70 -10.68
CA VAL A 49 3.83 -10.49 -9.45
C VAL A 49 4.74 -9.75 -8.44
N THR A 50 5.74 -9.02 -8.92
CA THR A 50 6.64 -8.22 -8.08
C THR A 50 5.89 -7.08 -7.38
N PHE A 51 5.08 -6.35 -8.14
CA PHE A 51 4.26 -5.26 -7.60
C PHE A 51 3.18 -5.78 -6.63
N ARG A 52 2.60 -6.96 -6.90
CA ARG A 52 1.69 -7.63 -5.94
C ARG A 52 2.34 -7.91 -4.60
N THR A 53 3.63 -8.27 -4.60
CA THR A 53 4.37 -8.58 -3.37
C THR A 53 4.60 -7.31 -2.56
N ASP A 54 5.00 -6.23 -3.23
CA ASP A 54 5.17 -4.92 -2.62
C ASP A 54 3.86 -4.40 -2.00
N ILE A 55 2.73 -4.52 -2.72
CA ILE A 55 1.41 -4.14 -2.20
C ILE A 55 1.03 -5.01 -0.98
N ARG A 56 1.30 -6.32 -0.99
CA ARG A 56 1.03 -7.20 0.16
C ARG A 56 1.78 -6.78 1.41
N ILE A 57 3.04 -6.40 1.26
CA ILE A 57 3.88 -5.92 2.37
C ILE A 57 3.23 -4.66 2.96
N LEU A 58 2.83 -3.70 2.11
CA LEU A 58 2.17 -2.48 2.54
C LEU A 58 0.83 -2.74 3.24
N ILE A 59 -0.03 -3.60 2.69
CA ILE A 59 -1.32 -3.98 3.31
C ILE A 59 -1.11 -4.57 4.71
N ASN A 60 -0.10 -5.43 4.88
CA ASN A 60 0.18 -6.04 6.16
C ASN A 60 0.57 -5.01 7.22
N GLU A 61 1.39 -4.01 6.86
CA GLU A 61 1.73 -2.92 7.78
C GLU A 61 0.53 -2.03 8.08
N CYS A 62 -0.32 -1.72 7.09
CA CYS A 62 -1.59 -1.03 7.33
C CYS A 62 -2.47 -1.78 8.34
N ARG A 63 -2.60 -3.11 8.20
CA ARG A 63 -3.33 -3.94 9.17
C ARG A 63 -2.69 -3.95 10.55
N HIS A 64 -1.35 -3.89 10.62
CA HIS A 64 -0.62 -3.81 11.87
C HIS A 64 -0.89 -2.48 12.60
N LEU A 65 -0.91 -1.35 11.88
CA LEU A 65 -1.23 -0.03 12.43
C LEU A 65 -2.70 0.14 12.88
N LYS A 66 -3.60 -0.73 12.41
CA LYS A 66 -5.02 -0.76 12.85
C LYS A 66 -5.20 -1.39 14.24
N ARG A 67 -4.26 -2.24 14.68
CA ARG A 67 -4.30 -2.92 15.97
C ARG A 67 -3.90 -1.99 17.11
#